data_AF-A0A7W1R3J5-F1
#
_entry.id   AF-A0A7W1R3J5-F1
#
_cell.length_a   1.000
_cell.length_b   1.000
_cell.length_c   1.000
_cell.angle_alpha   90.00
_cell.angle_beta   90.00
_cell.angle_gamma   90.00
#
_symmetry.space_group_name_H-M   'P 1'
#
loop_
_entity.id
_entity.type
_entity.pdbx_description
1 polymer ?
#
loop_
_entity_poly.entity_id
_entity_poly.type
_entity_poly.pdbx_seq_one_letter_code
_entity_poly.pdbx_strand_id
1 'polypeptide(L)'
;MTTTTKVYVAQLARLYVFDPNGDRVGRVRDVVVALRLGATPPRVLGMLVEIAGRRRIFVPVGRVTGIDSSAVRLGTGMLNLRRFEQRAGETLVLGELLDRSVILDDNKARGIVVDAAMEMTRGAEWLLTRLAIQETGRLGRRRGRVRQLDWDEVTGLALVE
;
A
#
# COMPACT_ATOMS: atom_id res chain seq x y z
N MET A 1 7.80 14.29 -16.88
CA MET A 1 6.94 13.49 -15.99
C MET A 1 7.84 12.91 -14.91
N THR A 2 7.62 13.26 -13.64
CA THR A 2 8.46 12.80 -12.52
C THR A 2 7.93 11.46 -12.03
N THR A 3 8.67 10.39 -12.29
CA THR A 3 8.41 9.08 -11.68
C THR A 3 8.62 9.23 -10.19
N THR A 4 7.56 9.02 -9.41
CA THR A 4 7.64 9.20 -7.96
C THR A 4 8.24 7.94 -7.34
N THR A 5 9.29 8.10 -6.54
CA THR A 5 9.93 6.98 -5.83
C THR A 5 9.19 6.59 -4.55
N LYS A 6 8.24 7.41 -4.08
CA LYS A 6 7.45 7.25 -2.84
C LYS A 6 5.99 7.64 -3.03
N VAL A 7 5.06 6.71 -2.86
CA VAL A 7 3.62 6.99 -3.02
C VAL A 7 2.83 6.43 -1.84
N TYR A 8 1.88 7.21 -1.35
CA TYR A 8 0.93 6.76 -0.33
C TYR A 8 -0.16 5.90 -0.95
N VAL A 9 -0.52 4.80 -0.31
CA VAL A 9 -1.46 3.83 -0.88
C VAL A 9 -2.86 4.41 -1.00
N ALA A 10 -3.31 5.25 -0.06
CA ALA A 10 -4.60 5.93 -0.19
C ALA A 10 -4.65 6.91 -1.38
N GLN A 11 -3.51 7.50 -1.76
CA GLN A 11 -3.39 8.29 -2.99
C GLN A 11 -3.41 7.38 -4.22
N LEU A 12 -2.63 6.28 -4.19
CA LEU A 12 -2.55 5.33 -5.29
C LEU A 12 -3.92 4.73 -5.65
N ALA A 13 -4.74 4.38 -4.64
CA ALA A 13 -6.10 3.86 -4.83
C ALA A 13 -7.10 4.85 -5.48
N ARG A 14 -6.66 6.07 -5.77
CA ARG A 14 -7.45 7.04 -6.54
C ARG A 14 -7.07 7.08 -8.01
N LEU A 15 -5.97 6.45 -8.40
CA LEU A 15 -5.40 6.55 -9.74
C LEU A 15 -6.02 5.53 -10.71
N TYR A 16 -6.12 5.95 -11.96
CA TYR A 16 -6.45 5.06 -13.07
C TYR A 16 -5.20 4.31 -13.56
N VAL A 17 -5.42 3.10 -14.03
CA VAL A 17 -4.40 2.23 -14.60
C VAL A 17 -4.54 2.25 -16.12
N PHE A 18 -3.44 2.48 -16.82
CA PHE A 18 -3.37 2.53 -18.28
C PHE A 18 -2.41 1.48 -18.82
N ASP A 19 -2.78 0.88 -19.93
CA ASP A 19 -1.91 -0.02 -20.69
C ASP A 19 -0.90 0.77 -21.56
N PRO A 20 0.03 0.10 -22.27
CA PRO A 20 0.96 0.76 -23.17
C PRO A 20 0.33 1.50 -24.36
N ASN A 21 -0.88 1.12 -24.78
CA ASN A 21 -1.60 1.77 -25.87
C ASN A 21 -2.28 3.08 -25.42
N GLY A 22 -2.32 3.33 -24.10
CA GLY A 22 -3.01 4.46 -23.50
C GLY A 22 -4.46 4.15 -23.15
N ASP A 23 -4.89 2.89 -23.25
CA ASP A 23 -6.23 2.47 -22.89
C ASP A 23 -6.37 2.34 -21.38
N ARG A 24 -7.49 2.84 -20.85
CA ARG A 24 -7.82 2.74 -19.43
C ARG A 24 -8.25 1.31 -19.11
N VAL A 25 -7.43 0.62 -18.33
CA VAL A 25 -7.69 -0.73 -17.81
C VAL A 25 -8.71 -0.69 -16.67
N GLY A 26 -8.52 0.22 -15.72
CA GLY A 26 -9.30 0.23 -14.49
C GLY A 26 -8.81 1.26 -13.49
N ARG A 27 -9.18 1.09 -12.21
CA ARG A 27 -8.76 1.96 -11.11
C ARG A 27 -8.12 1.12 -10.01
N VAL A 28 -7.02 1.59 -9.44
CA VAL A 28 -6.43 0.93 -8.27
C VAL A 28 -7.43 0.97 -7.11
N ARG A 29 -7.55 -0.12 -6.37
CA ARG A 29 -8.38 -0.23 -5.17
C ARG A 29 -7.56 -0.45 -3.92
N ASP A 30 -6.47 -1.18 -4.04
CA ASP A 30 -5.60 -1.51 -2.92
C ASP A 30 -4.22 -1.94 -3.42
N VAL A 31 -3.28 -2.12 -2.49
CA VAL A 31 -1.98 -2.72 -2.70
C VAL A 31 -1.91 -4.01 -1.90
N VAL A 32 -1.35 -5.05 -2.52
CA VAL A 32 -1.11 -6.34 -1.87
C VAL A 32 0.35 -6.38 -1.45
N VAL A 33 0.58 -6.65 -0.17
CA VAL A 33 1.92 -6.83 0.42
C VAL A 33 2.08 -8.24 0.99
N ALA A 34 3.33 -8.67 1.13
CA ALA A 34 3.70 -9.84 1.93
C ALA A 34 4.33 -9.36 3.23
N LEU A 35 3.65 -9.58 4.36
CA LEU A 35 4.21 -9.33 5.68
C LEU A 35 5.33 -10.35 5.97
N ARG A 36 6.35 -9.93 6.72
CA ARG A 36 7.45 -10.77 7.17
C ARG A 36 7.46 -10.81 8.69
N LEU A 37 8.11 -11.83 9.25
CA LEU A 37 8.44 -11.86 10.66
C LEU A 37 9.45 -10.74 10.98
N GLY A 38 9.30 -10.11 12.14
CA GLY A 38 10.15 -9.02 12.61
C GLY A 38 9.82 -7.65 11.98
N ALA A 39 10.77 -6.72 12.12
CA ALA A 39 10.60 -5.30 11.78
C ALA A 39 10.97 -4.95 10.32
N THR A 40 11.08 -5.93 9.42
CA THR A 40 11.46 -5.66 8.03
C THR A 40 10.26 -5.11 7.25
N PRO A 41 10.42 -4.00 6.48
CA PRO A 41 9.38 -3.49 5.60
C PRO A 41 8.77 -4.57 4.67
N PRO A 42 7.43 -4.70 4.62
CA PRO A 42 6.74 -5.65 3.76
C PRO A 42 7.05 -5.41 2.29
N ARG A 43 7.17 -6.49 1.52
CA ARG A 43 7.35 -6.39 0.06
C ARG A 43 6.00 -6.14 -0.59
N VAL A 44 5.94 -5.17 -1.50
CA VAL A 44 4.78 -4.97 -2.37
C VAL A 44 4.79 -6.04 -3.46
N LEU A 45 3.71 -6.82 -3.54
CA LEU A 45 3.53 -7.86 -4.55
C LEU A 45 2.86 -7.31 -5.80
N GLY A 46 1.92 -6.37 -5.64
CA GLY A 46 1.14 -5.82 -6.73
C GLY A 46 -0.02 -4.97 -6.26
N MET A 47 -0.91 -4.67 -7.20
CA MET A 47 -2.08 -3.81 -6.98
C MET A 47 -3.35 -4.60 -7.22
N LEU A 48 -4.35 -4.34 -6.39
CA LEU A 48 -5.72 -4.74 -6.65
C LEU A 48 -6.36 -3.69 -7.56
N VAL A 49 -6.71 -4.08 -8.78
CA VAL A 49 -7.30 -3.17 -9.79
C VAL A 49 -8.73 -3.56 -10.04
N GLU A 50 -9.64 -2.60 -9.89
CA GLU A 50 -11.03 -2.78 -10.31
C GLU A 50 -11.18 -2.38 -11.77
N ILE A 51 -11.72 -3.31 -12.55
CA ILE A 51 -12.00 -3.17 -13.98
C ILE A 51 -13.51 -3.10 -14.22
N ALA A 52 -13.91 -3.03 -15.49
CA ALA A 52 -15.31 -3.08 -15.90
C ALA A 52 -16.07 -4.26 -15.24
N GLY A 53 -17.34 -4.05 -14.94
CA GLY A 53 -18.16 -5.05 -14.23
C GLY A 53 -17.84 -5.20 -12.74
N ARG A 54 -17.16 -4.21 -12.13
CA ARG A 54 -16.77 -4.22 -10.69
C ARG A 54 -15.91 -5.43 -10.31
N ARG A 55 -15.25 -6.05 -11.30
CA ARG A 55 -14.35 -7.17 -11.06
C ARG A 55 -13.03 -6.62 -10.56
N ARG A 56 -12.50 -7.20 -9.48
CA ARG A 56 -11.18 -6.88 -8.96
C ARG A 56 -10.20 -7.95 -9.40
N ILE A 57 -9.09 -7.53 -10.00
CA ILE A 57 -8.02 -8.38 -10.52
C ILE A 57 -6.71 -7.99 -9.86
N PHE A 58 -5.76 -8.94 -9.83
CA PHE A 58 -4.41 -8.66 -9.34
C PHE A 58 -3.50 -8.27 -10.50
N VAL A 59 -2.82 -7.14 -10.35
CA VAL A 59 -1.76 -6.69 -11.27
C VAL A 59 -0.42 -6.77 -10.52
N PRO A 60 0.49 -7.68 -10.93
CA PRO A 60 1.81 -7.79 -10.30
C PRO A 60 2.59 -6.48 -10.39
N VAL A 61 3.34 -6.14 -9.35
CA VAL A 61 4.13 -4.89 -9.32
C VAL A 61 5.15 -4.82 -10.45
N GLY A 62 5.70 -5.96 -10.88
CA GLY A 62 6.62 -6.03 -12.02
C GLY A 62 5.99 -5.72 -13.38
N ARG A 63 4.65 -5.59 -13.47
CA ARG A 63 3.98 -5.09 -14.68
C ARG A 63 3.85 -3.57 -14.70
N VAL A 64 4.10 -2.90 -13.58
CA VAL A 64 4.01 -1.44 -13.45
C VAL A 64 5.33 -0.82 -13.88
N THR A 65 5.27 0.04 -14.89
CA THR A 65 6.44 0.74 -15.45
C THR A 65 6.56 2.18 -14.96
N GLY A 66 5.50 2.72 -14.38
CA GLY A 66 5.52 4.05 -13.79
C GLY A 66 4.32 4.33 -12.92
N ILE A 67 4.56 5.09 -11.86
CA ILE A 67 3.54 5.70 -11.02
C ILE A 67 3.81 7.20 -11.00
N ASP A 68 2.86 7.97 -11.48
CA ASP A 68 2.87 9.43 -11.41
C ASP A 68 1.67 9.93 -10.58
N SER A 69 1.55 11.25 -10.40
CA SER A 69 0.50 11.85 -9.57
C SER A 69 -0.93 11.61 -10.10
N SER A 70 -1.08 11.16 -11.35
CA SER A 70 -2.37 11.04 -12.06
C SER A 70 -2.70 9.62 -12.51
N ALA A 71 -1.68 8.78 -12.72
CA ALA A 71 -1.86 7.48 -13.35
C ALA A 71 -0.82 6.44 -12.91
N VAL A 72 -1.23 5.18 -13.05
CA VAL A 72 -0.34 4.01 -13.04
C VAL A 72 -0.22 3.49 -14.47
N ARG A 73 1.01 3.30 -14.93
CA ARG A 73 1.31 2.81 -16.29
C ARG A 73 1.78 1.37 -16.23
N LEU A 74 1.27 0.55 -17.15
CA LEU A 74 1.69 -0.83 -17.32
C LEU A 74 2.63 -0.97 -18.51
N GLY A 75 3.51 -1.97 -18.44
CA GLY A 75 4.41 -2.32 -19.56
C GLY A 75 3.78 -3.22 -20.61
N THR A 76 2.59 -3.77 -20.36
CA THR A 76 1.88 -4.67 -21.27
C THR A 76 0.37 -4.63 -21.02
N GLY A 77 -0.42 -4.81 -22.08
CA GLY A 77 -1.88 -4.97 -21.99
C GLY A 77 -2.33 -6.40 -21.66
N MET A 78 -1.42 -7.38 -21.67
CA MET A 78 -1.75 -8.78 -21.36
C MET A 78 -1.89 -8.98 -19.85
N LEU A 79 -3.13 -8.92 -19.36
CA LEU A 79 -3.46 -9.05 -17.95
C LEU A 79 -4.29 -10.32 -17.69
N ASN A 80 -4.00 -10.97 -16.56
CA ASN A 80 -4.85 -12.04 -16.06
C ASN A 80 -6.12 -11.44 -15.47
N LEU A 81 -7.26 -11.66 -16.12
CA LEU A 81 -8.54 -11.13 -15.67
C LEU A 81 -9.20 -11.97 -14.58
N ARG A 82 -8.54 -13.01 -14.05
CA ARG A 82 -9.07 -13.81 -12.94
C ARG A 82 -9.41 -12.90 -11.76
N ARG A 83 -10.54 -13.20 -11.11
CA ARG A 83 -10.93 -12.51 -9.89
C ARG A 83 -9.80 -12.67 -8.88
N PHE A 84 -9.45 -11.58 -8.21
CA PHE A 84 -8.49 -11.63 -7.13
C PHE A 84 -9.02 -12.49 -6.00
N GLU A 85 -8.17 -13.39 -5.53
CA GLU A 85 -8.34 -14.19 -4.34
C GLU A 85 -7.06 -14.03 -3.54
N GLN A 86 -7.21 -13.54 -2.31
CA GLN A 86 -6.09 -13.31 -1.42
C GLN A 86 -5.51 -14.65 -0.95
N ARG A 87 -4.20 -14.79 -1.06
CA ARG A 87 -3.50 -15.99 -0.59
C ARG A 87 -3.08 -15.86 0.86
N ALA A 88 -2.79 -16.99 1.49
CA ALA A 88 -2.16 -17.01 2.80
C ALA A 88 -0.83 -16.23 2.78
N GLY A 89 -0.64 -15.34 3.76
CA GLY A 89 0.54 -14.47 3.86
C GLY A 89 0.49 -13.19 3.01
N GLU A 90 -0.55 -13.01 2.19
CA GLU A 90 -0.83 -11.73 1.53
C GLU A 90 -1.69 -10.85 2.44
N THR A 91 -1.47 -9.54 2.40
CA THR A 91 -2.24 -8.55 3.17
C THR A 91 -2.59 -7.36 2.28
N LEU A 92 -3.84 -6.91 2.34
CA LEU A 92 -4.31 -5.69 1.71
C LEU A 92 -3.97 -4.49 2.59
N VAL A 93 -3.25 -3.50 2.04
CA VAL A 93 -2.82 -2.34 2.82
C VAL A 93 -4.03 -1.54 3.30
N LEU A 94 -4.93 -1.16 2.40
CA LEU A 94 -6.11 -0.38 2.76
C LEU A 94 -7.16 -1.22 3.47
N GLY A 95 -7.36 -2.46 3.02
CA GLY A 95 -8.35 -3.36 3.58
C GLY A 95 -8.03 -3.89 4.98
N GLU A 96 -6.75 -4.02 5.34
CA GLU A 96 -6.35 -4.75 6.56
C GLU A 96 -5.27 -4.08 7.41
N LEU A 97 -4.51 -3.11 6.86
CA LEU A 97 -3.55 -2.34 7.67
C LEU A 97 -4.16 -1.05 8.22
N LEU A 98 -5.08 -0.41 7.49
CA LEU A 98 -5.78 0.76 8.02
C LEU A 98 -6.57 0.44 9.28
N ASP A 99 -6.70 1.44 10.15
CA ASP A 99 -7.38 1.38 11.44
C ASP A 99 -6.81 0.35 12.44
N ARG A 100 -5.73 -0.36 12.06
CA ARG A 100 -4.97 -1.20 13.00
C ARG A 100 -4.41 -0.34 14.11
N SER A 101 -4.58 -0.81 15.34
CA SER A 101 -3.93 -0.21 16.51
C SER A 101 -2.48 -0.65 16.57
N VAL A 102 -1.60 0.30 16.86
CA VAL A 102 -0.16 0.09 16.95
C VAL A 102 0.44 0.77 18.16
N ILE A 103 1.64 0.36 18.53
CA ILE A 103 2.45 1.00 19.58
C ILE A 103 3.66 1.65 18.91
N LEU A 104 3.88 2.92 19.23
CA LEU A 104 5.05 3.67 18.78
C LEU A 104 6.24 3.35 19.69
N ASP A 105 7.40 3.07 19.10
CA ASP A 105 8.51 2.56 19.88
C ASP A 105 9.22 3.61 20.74
N ASP A 106 9.18 4.87 20.33
CA ASP A 106 9.86 6.01 20.98
C ASP A 106 9.30 6.35 22.37
N ASN A 107 7.97 6.33 22.52
CA ASN A 107 7.27 6.82 23.70
C ASN A 107 6.20 5.85 24.22
N LYS A 108 6.07 4.68 23.58
CA LYS A 108 5.05 3.66 23.87
C LYS A 108 3.61 4.19 23.80
N ALA A 109 3.39 5.27 23.07
CA ALA A 109 2.06 5.77 22.78
C ALA A 109 1.32 4.81 21.84
N ARG A 110 -0.01 4.82 21.93
CA ARG A 110 -0.87 4.11 21.01
C ARG A 110 -1.26 5.01 19.86
N GLY A 111 -1.40 4.42 18.68
CA GLY A 111 -1.90 5.10 17.48
C GLY A 111 -2.69 4.15 16.60
N ILE A 112 -3.31 4.72 15.57
CA ILE A 112 -3.98 3.97 14.51
C ILE A 112 -3.31 4.25 13.17
N VAL A 113 -3.16 3.23 12.33
CA VAL A 113 -2.65 3.40 10.97
C VAL A 113 -3.72 4.09 10.12
N VAL A 114 -3.37 5.23 9.51
CA VAL A 114 -4.30 5.99 8.64
C VAL A 114 -3.89 5.97 7.17
N ASP A 115 -2.63 5.68 6.87
CA ASP A 115 -2.12 5.43 5.52
C ASP A 115 -0.76 4.74 5.61
N ALA A 116 -0.28 4.21 4.49
CA ALA A 116 1.06 3.68 4.37
C ALA A 116 1.69 4.14 3.04
N ALA A 117 3.00 4.38 3.05
CA ALA A 117 3.75 4.72 1.85
C ALA A 117 4.56 3.52 1.36
N MET A 118 4.51 3.31 0.06
CA MET A 118 5.39 2.37 -0.63
C MET A 118 6.49 3.13 -1.39
N GLU A 119 7.70 2.59 -1.36
CA GLU A 119 8.89 3.17 -1.97
C GLU A 119 9.61 2.17 -2.87
N MET A 120 10.10 2.66 -4.01
CA MET A 120 10.97 1.89 -4.89
C MET A 120 12.41 2.00 -4.41
N THR A 121 13.00 0.86 -4.07
CA THR A 121 14.41 0.76 -3.69
C THR A 121 15.31 0.90 -4.91
N ARG A 122 16.61 1.13 -4.69
CA ARG A 122 17.63 1.13 -5.75
C ARG A 122 17.71 -0.20 -6.52
N GLY A 123 17.31 -1.30 -5.89
CA GLY A 123 17.25 -2.64 -6.49
C GLY A 123 15.96 -2.91 -7.29
N ALA A 124 15.16 -1.88 -7.57
CA ALA A 124 13.87 -1.99 -8.26
C ALA A 124 12.81 -2.85 -7.54
N GLU A 125 12.92 -2.96 -6.21
CA GLU A 125 11.88 -3.56 -5.38
C GLU A 125 10.98 -2.49 -4.79
N TRP A 126 9.70 -2.78 -4.64
CA TRP A 126 8.77 -1.91 -3.92
C TRP A 126 8.56 -2.44 -2.51
N LEU A 127 8.78 -1.59 -1.51
CA LEU A 127 8.61 -1.91 -0.09
C LEU A 127 7.64 -0.94 0.57
N LEU A 128 6.88 -1.41 1.56
CA LEU A 128 6.03 -0.56 2.39
C LEU A 128 6.87 0.02 3.54
N THR A 129 7.48 1.18 3.31
CA THR A 129 8.55 1.73 4.16
C THR A 129 8.06 2.64 5.27
N ARG A 130 6.90 3.29 5.08
CA ARG A 130 6.38 4.26 6.06
C ARG A 130 4.91 4.06 6.37
N LEU A 131 4.55 4.49 7.56
CA LEU A 131 3.19 4.50 8.07
C LEU A 131 2.82 5.92 8.49
N ALA A 132 1.66 6.39 8.06
CA ALA A 132 1.02 7.53 8.66
C ALA A 132 0.20 7.03 9.84
N ILE A 133 0.58 7.44 11.05
CA ILE A 133 -0.05 7.02 12.30
C ILE A 133 -0.75 8.23 12.93
N GLN A 134 -2.03 8.07 13.25
CA GLN A 134 -2.75 9.03 14.09
C GLN A 134 -2.63 8.60 15.55
N GLU A 135 -1.91 9.38 16.35
CA GLU A 135 -1.78 9.11 17.79
C GLU A 135 -3.15 9.21 18.49
N THR A 136 -3.46 8.29 19.39
CA THR A 136 -4.65 8.39 20.23
C THR A 136 -4.35 9.32 21.41
N GLY A 137 -5.06 10.45 21.51
CA GLY A 137 -4.87 11.38 22.63
C GLY A 137 -5.33 10.80 23.98
N ARG A 138 -4.69 11.22 25.08
CA ARG A 138 -5.00 10.79 26.48
C ARG A 138 -6.45 11.04 26.93
N LEU A 139 -7.21 11.90 26.25
CA LEU A 139 -8.66 12.05 26.41
C LEU A 139 -9.30 11.92 25.03
N GLY A 140 -10.11 10.87 24.83
CA GLY A 140 -10.57 10.36 23.54
C GLY A 140 -11.49 11.25 22.69
N ARG A 141 -11.17 12.54 22.50
CA ARG A 141 -11.96 13.48 21.69
C ARG A 141 -11.16 14.44 20.80
N ARG A 142 -9.82 14.51 20.88
CA ARG A 142 -9.03 15.21 19.85
C ARG A 142 -8.51 14.19 18.84
N ARG A 143 -8.82 14.40 17.54
CA ARG A 143 -8.05 13.78 16.45
C ARG A 143 -6.58 14.08 16.74
N GLY A 144 -5.82 13.07 17.16
CA GLY A 144 -4.42 13.27 17.50
C GLY A 144 -3.61 13.64 16.27
N ARG A 145 -2.39 14.11 16.51
CA ARG A 145 -1.45 14.48 15.44
C ARG A 145 -1.17 13.25 14.58
N VAL A 146 -1.23 13.42 13.26
CA VAL A 146 -0.73 12.41 12.32
C VAL A 146 0.78 12.56 12.24
N ARG A 147 1.50 11.47 12.50
CA ARG A 147 2.95 11.36 12.34
C ARG A 147 3.25 10.38 11.22
N GLN A 148 4.28 10.69 10.43
CA GLN A 148 4.87 9.71 9.52
C GLN A 148 6.02 9.04 10.26
N LEU A 149 5.98 7.71 10.33
CA LEU A 149 6.98 6.88 10.98
C LEU A 149 7.49 5.86 9.97
N ASP A 150 8.75 5.46 10.10
CA ASP A 150 9.28 4.33 9.36
C ASP A 150 8.66 3.02 9.92
N TRP A 151 8.61 1.98 9.08
CA TRP A 151 7.92 0.72 9.40
C TRP A 151 8.43 0.06 10.71
N ASP A 152 9.72 0.19 10.99
CA ASP A 152 10.41 -0.39 12.14
C ASP A 152 10.29 0.43 13.44
N GLU A 153 9.70 1.62 13.39
CA GLU A 153 9.38 2.44 14.57
C GLU A 153 8.02 2.07 15.22
N VAL A 154 7.35 1.06 14.66
CA VAL A 154 5.97 0.70 14.98
C VAL A 154 5.85 -0.80 15.21
N THR A 155 5.20 -1.18 16.31
CA THR A 155 4.90 -2.59 16.64
C THR A 155 3.39 -2.89 16.59
N GLY A 156 3.05 -4.16 16.38
CA GLY A 156 1.66 -4.64 16.30
C GLY A 156 1.11 -4.90 14.89
N LEU A 157 1.94 -4.75 13.85
CA LEU A 157 1.55 -5.00 12.45
C LEU A 157 2.17 -6.25 11.83
N ALA A 158 3.32 -6.70 12.34
CA ALA A 158 3.98 -7.91 11.87
C ALA A 158 3.17 -9.16 12.26
N LEU A 159 3.39 -10.26 11.51
CA LEU A 159 2.90 -11.58 11.93
C LEU A 159 3.52 -11.90 13.30
N VAL A 160 2.67 -12.21 14.26
CA VAL A 160 3.09 -12.72 15.58
C VAL A 160 3.46 -14.19 15.39
N GLU A 161 4.57 -14.60 16.01
CA GLU A 161 5.06 -15.99 16.01
C GLU A 161 4.02 -16.99 16.54
#